data_AF-A0A7K0S496-F1
#
_entry.id   AF-A0A7K0S496-F1
#
_cell.length_a   1.000
_cell.length_b   1.000
_cell.length_c   1.000
_cell.angle_alpha   90.00
_cell.angle_beta   90.00
_cell.angle_gamma   90.00
#
_symmetry.space_group_name_H-M   'P 1'
#
loop_
_entity.id
_entity.type
_entity.pdbx_description
1 polymer ?
#
loop_
_entity_poly.entity_id
_entity_poly.type
_entity_poly.pdbx_seq_one_letter_code
_entity_poly.pdbx_strand_id
1 'polypeptide(L)'
;MVPALLLLTGCSKVSGLGYEEGLSSVNDISLSLWQWAWITAGVVGVFTFILIVWPAIFHRAKVGQPEFPKQTQYNIPVEILYTVIPFIIVAVLFYFTAIKESKIVE
;
A
#
# COMPACT_ATOMS: atom_id res chain seq x y z
N MET A 1 22.49 12.40 0.88
CA MET A 1 22.35 12.50 -0.59
C MET A 1 21.29 11.58 -1.20
N VAL A 2 20.70 10.63 -0.46
CA VAL A 2 19.61 9.75 -0.94
C VAL A 2 18.20 10.40 -1.05
N PRO A 3 17.76 11.33 -0.17
CA PRO A 3 16.36 11.79 -0.22
C PRO A 3 16.04 12.67 -1.44
N ALA A 4 17.03 13.33 -2.03
CA ALA A 4 16.85 14.16 -3.23
C ALA A 4 16.58 13.33 -4.49
N LEU A 5 17.09 12.09 -4.57
CA LEU A 5 16.88 11.20 -5.71
C LEU A 5 15.43 10.70 -5.80
N LEU A 6 14.78 10.44 -4.66
CA LEU A 6 13.38 10.01 -4.63
C LEU A 6 12.40 11.13 -5.03
N LEU A 7 12.75 12.39 -4.78
CA LEU A 7 11.93 13.54 -5.14
C LEU A 7 12.00 13.90 -6.63
N LEU A 8 13.11 13.57 -7.32
CA LEU A 8 13.30 13.92 -8.74
C LEU A 8 12.73 12.88 -9.73
N THR A 9 12.41 11.66 -9.30
CA THR A 9 11.93 10.60 -10.21
C THR A 9 10.43 10.71 -10.57
N GLY A 10 9.72 11.74 -10.11
CA GLY A 10 8.27 11.88 -10.29
C GLY A 10 7.78 12.42 -11.64
N CYS A 11 8.67 12.81 -12.56
CA CYS A 11 8.29 13.45 -13.83
C CYS A 11 8.04 12.49 -15.01
N SER A 12 8.07 11.16 -14.80
CA SER A 12 7.76 10.20 -15.86
C SER A 12 6.31 9.72 -15.81
N LYS A 13 5.76 9.37 -16.97
CA LYS A 13 4.44 8.70 -17.07
C LYS A 13 4.53 7.37 -16.32
N VAL A 14 3.59 7.12 -15.40
CA VAL A 14 3.49 5.83 -14.72
C VAL A 14 3.21 4.76 -15.78
N SER A 15 3.95 3.65 -15.73
CA SER A 15 3.75 2.53 -16.64
C SER A 15 2.33 1.97 -16.49
N GLY A 16 1.78 1.36 -17.54
CA GLY A 16 0.47 0.69 -17.50
C GLY A 16 0.42 -0.50 -16.53
N LEU A 17 1.56 -1.03 -16.07
CA LEU A 17 1.64 -2.20 -15.18
C LEU A 17 0.81 -3.38 -15.73
N GLY A 18 0.94 -3.66 -17.03
CA GLY A 18 0.17 -4.71 -17.72
C GLY A 18 -1.23 -4.29 -18.17
N TYR A 19 -1.63 -3.04 -17.95
CA TYR A 19 -2.86 -2.45 -18.47
C TYR A 19 -2.53 -1.51 -19.63
N GLU A 20 -2.93 -1.90 -20.84
CA GLU A 20 -2.63 -1.16 -22.07
C GLU A 20 -3.44 0.15 -22.13
N GLU A 21 -3.00 1.15 -22.89
CA GLU A 21 -3.72 2.42 -23.12
C GLU A 21 -4.25 2.46 -24.56
N GLY A 22 -5.33 3.20 -24.82
CA GLY A 22 -5.84 3.46 -26.17
C GLY A 22 -6.66 2.33 -26.80
N LEU A 23 -7.04 1.31 -26.03
CA LEU A 23 -7.91 0.22 -26.52
C LEU A 23 -9.39 0.63 -26.61
N SER A 24 -9.85 1.46 -25.67
CA SER A 24 -11.23 1.99 -25.63
C SER A 24 -11.30 3.21 -24.71
N SER A 25 -12.37 3.99 -24.83
CA SER A 25 -12.64 5.11 -23.92
C SER A 25 -12.74 4.65 -22.46
N VAL A 26 -13.36 3.49 -22.22
CA VAL A 26 -13.47 2.88 -20.89
C VAL A 26 -12.08 2.60 -20.31
N ASN A 27 -11.21 1.99 -21.11
CA ASN A 27 -9.87 1.61 -20.74
C ASN A 27 -9.03 2.83 -20.32
N ASP A 28 -9.10 3.93 -21.08
CA ASP A 28 -8.35 5.15 -20.77
C ASP A 28 -8.86 5.83 -19.49
N ILE A 29 -10.16 5.74 -19.22
CA ILE A 29 -10.77 6.25 -17.99
C ILE A 29 -10.30 5.45 -16.76
N SER A 30 -10.28 4.11 -16.85
CA SER A 30 -9.92 3.20 -15.75
C SER A 30 -8.43 3.00 -15.56
N LEU A 31 -7.58 3.27 -16.56
CA LEU A 31 -6.11 3.11 -16.46
C LEU A 31 -5.52 3.86 -15.26
N SER A 32 -5.96 5.10 -15.05
CA SER A 32 -5.51 5.90 -13.90
C SER A 32 -5.87 5.24 -12.55
N LEU A 33 -7.06 4.64 -12.43
CA LEU A 33 -7.50 3.94 -11.22
C LEU A 33 -6.64 2.69 -10.96
N TRP A 34 -6.32 1.94 -12.02
CA TRP A 34 -5.45 0.77 -11.96
C TRP A 34 -4.04 1.11 -11.43
N GLN A 35 -3.44 2.17 -11.98
CA GLN A 35 -2.11 2.62 -11.57
C GLN A 35 -2.07 3.01 -10.09
N TRP A 36 -3.04 3.81 -9.63
CA TRP A 36 -3.12 4.21 -8.22
C TRP A 36 -3.43 3.05 -7.28
N ALA A 37 -4.23 2.07 -7.72
CA ALA A 37 -4.49 0.85 -6.94
C ALA A 37 -3.20 0.04 -6.73
N TRP A 38 -2.39 -0.16 -7.78
CA TRP A 38 -1.10 -0.85 -7.66
C TRP A 38 -0.08 -0.08 -6.82
N ILE A 39 0.00 1.25 -6.97
CA ILE A 39 0.87 2.06 -6.13
C ILE A 39 0.46 1.92 -4.66
N THR A 40 -0.83 2.03 -4.37
CA THR A 40 -1.38 1.86 -3.01
C THR A 40 -1.06 0.47 -2.45
N ALA A 41 -1.30 -0.58 -3.24
CA ALA A 41 -0.98 -1.96 -2.87
C ALA A 41 0.52 -2.15 -2.64
N GLY A 42 1.37 -1.56 -3.48
CA GLY A 42 2.83 -1.58 -3.33
C GLY A 42 3.30 -0.92 -2.04
N VAL A 43 2.75 0.24 -1.68
CA VAL A 43 3.06 0.94 -0.42
C VAL A 43 2.68 0.07 0.79
N VAL A 44 1.46 -0.47 0.81
CA VAL A 44 0.98 -1.35 1.89
C VAL A 44 1.82 -2.63 1.97
N GLY A 45 2.16 -3.22 0.82
CA GLY A 45 2.98 -4.42 0.72
C GLY A 45 4.40 -4.21 1.25
N VAL A 46 5.08 -3.14 0.84
CA VAL A 46 6.42 -2.79 1.34
C VAL A 46 6.39 -2.52 2.83
N PHE A 47 5.39 -1.77 3.32
CA PHE A 47 5.23 -1.51 4.75
C PHE A 47 5.07 -2.80 5.55
N THR A 48 4.18 -3.69 5.10
CA THR A 48 3.94 -5.00 5.74
C THR A 48 5.19 -5.88 5.69
N PHE A 49 5.90 -5.90 4.56
CA PHE A 49 7.14 -6.65 4.39
C PHE A 49 8.22 -6.19 5.37
N ILE A 50 8.39 -4.88 5.57
CA ILE A 50 9.31 -4.33 6.56
C ILE A 50 8.92 -4.80 7.97
N LEU A 51 7.63 -4.73 8.33
CA LEU A 51 7.14 -5.17 9.64
C LEU A 51 7.36 -6.67 9.90
N ILE A 52 7.43 -7.50 8.87
CA ILE A 52 7.71 -8.95 8.99
C ILE A 52 9.22 -9.21 9.10
N VAL A 53 9.99 -8.65 8.17
CA VAL A 53 11.43 -8.96 8.03
C VAL A 53 12.24 -8.33 9.16
N TRP A 54 11.85 -7.14 9.62
CA TRP A 54 12.60 -6.42 10.64
C TRP A 54 12.68 -7.17 11.98
N PRO A 55 11.56 -7.66 12.58
CA PRO A 55 11.64 -8.49 13.78
C PRO A 55 12.36 -9.82 13.54
N ALA A 56 12.14 -10.45 12.37
CA ALA A 56 12.74 -11.73 12.05
C ALA A 56 14.28 -11.70 12.02
N ILE A 57 14.87 -10.57 11.60
CA ILE A 57 16.33 -10.39 11.55
C ILE A 57 16.87 -9.77 12.85
N PHE A 58 16.29 -8.65 13.30
CA PHE A 58 16.87 -7.86 14.39
C PHE A 58 16.42 -8.27 15.79
N HIS A 59 15.25 -8.90 15.92
CA HIS A 59 14.64 -9.25 17.22
C HIS A 59 14.62 -10.76 17.48
N ARG A 60 15.36 -11.54 16.67
CA ARG A 60 15.45 -12.98 16.82
C ARG A 60 16.18 -13.36 18.12
N ALA A 61 15.61 -14.29 18.88
CA ALA A 61 16.24 -14.84 20.08
C ALA A 61 17.59 -15.51 19.75
N LYS A 62 18.58 -15.29 20.62
CA LYS A 62 19.90 -15.93 20.53
C LYS A 62 19.87 -17.29 21.24
N VAL A 63 20.64 -18.24 20.72
CA VAL A 63 20.75 -19.60 21.30
C VAL A 63 21.33 -19.47 22.72
N GLY A 64 20.63 -20.03 23.71
CA GLY A 64 21.05 -20.01 25.13
C GLY A 64 20.43 -18.91 26.00
N GLN A 65 19.54 -18.07 25.46
CA GLN A 65 18.82 -17.05 26.26
C GLN A 65 17.66 -17.69 27.06
N PRO A 66 17.59 -17.53 28.40
CA PRO A 66 16.56 -18.14 29.25
C PRO A 66 15.25 -17.32 29.32
N GLU A 67 14.99 -16.46 28.33
CA GLU A 67 13.94 -15.45 28.46
C GLU A 67 12.69 -15.84 27.68
N PHE A 68 11.64 -16.20 28.42
CA PHE A 68 10.28 -16.22 27.89
C PHE A 68 9.87 -14.78 27.56
N PRO A 69 9.40 -14.47 26.33
CA PRO A 69 9.05 -13.12 25.96
C PRO A 69 7.89 -12.61 26.84
N LYS A 70 7.95 -11.32 27.19
CA LYS A 70 6.85 -10.68 27.93
C LYS A 70 5.54 -10.81 27.15
N GLN A 71 4.57 -11.53 27.70
CA GLN A 71 3.23 -11.60 27.15
C GLN A 71 2.55 -10.23 27.30
N THR A 72 2.55 -9.45 26.23
CA THR A 72 1.79 -8.20 26.15
C THR A 72 0.51 -8.50 25.40
N GLN A 73 -0.62 -8.38 26.09
CA GLN A 73 -1.95 -8.60 25.52
C GLN A 73 -2.66 -7.25 25.43
N TYR A 74 -3.43 -7.05 24.35
CA TYR A 74 -4.30 -5.88 24.11
C TYR A 74 -3.56 -4.54 23.99
N ASN A 75 -3.00 -4.28 22.80
CA ASN A 75 -2.50 -2.96 22.46
C ASN A 75 -3.61 -2.18 21.74
N ILE A 76 -4.62 -1.77 22.50
CA ILE A 76 -5.82 -1.09 21.98
C ILE A 76 -5.48 0.08 21.05
N PRO A 77 -4.52 0.98 21.36
CA PRO A 77 -4.14 2.05 20.44
C PRO A 77 -3.69 1.55 19.06
N VAL A 78 -2.89 0.47 19.03
CA VAL A 78 -2.39 -0.10 17.76
C VAL A 78 -3.50 -0.84 17.01
N GLU A 79 -4.40 -1.51 17.73
CA GLU A 79 -5.54 -2.20 17.14
C GLU A 79 -6.49 -1.20 16.44
N ILE A 80 -6.75 -0.05 17.08
CA ILE A 80 -7.53 1.04 16.44
C ILE A 80 -6.81 1.57 15.19
N LEU A 81 -5.49 1.74 15.25
CA LEU A 81 -4.72 2.24 14.12
C LEU A 81 -4.80 1.30 12.89
N TYR A 82 -4.61 -0.01 13.12
CA TYR A 82 -4.65 -1.03 12.07
C TYR A 82 -6.07 -1.38 11.58
N THR A 83 -7.11 -0.87 12.21
CA THR A 83 -8.49 -0.99 11.71
C THR A 83 -8.92 0.25 10.92
N VAL A 84 -8.65 1.45 11.45
CA VAL A 84 -9.05 2.71 10.83
C VAL A 84 -8.27 3.02 9.57
N ILE A 85 -6.95 2.79 9.55
CA ILE A 85 -6.13 3.10 8.36
C ILE A 85 -6.56 2.27 7.14
N PRO A 86 -6.65 0.92 7.21
CA PRO A 86 -7.11 0.14 6.06
C PRO A 86 -8.52 0.50 5.61
N PHE A 87 -9.42 0.83 6.55
CA PHE A 87 -10.77 1.29 6.21
C PHE A 87 -10.74 2.58 5.37
N ILE A 88 -9.94 3.57 5.76
CA ILE A 88 -9.79 4.83 5.01
C ILE A 88 -9.21 4.57 3.61
N ILE A 89 -8.21 3.69 3.49
CA ILE A 89 -7.62 3.33 2.19
C ILE A 89 -8.69 2.78 1.24
N VAL A 90 -9.52 1.85 1.71
CA VAL A 90 -10.61 1.27 0.91
C VAL A 90 -11.67 2.33 0.57
N ALA A 91 -12.05 3.18 1.53
CA ALA A 91 -13.04 4.23 1.31
C ALA A 91 -12.60 5.23 0.22
N VAL A 92 -11.32 5.64 0.23
CA VAL A 92 -10.75 6.55 -0.78
C VAL A 92 -10.69 5.88 -2.16
N LEU A 93 -10.22 4.62 -2.23
CA LEU A 93 -10.20 3.88 -3.49
C LEU A 93 -11.62 3.73 -4.05
N PHE A 94 -12.58 3.37 -3.22
CA PHE A 94 -13.98 3.22 -3.61
C PHE A 94 -14.59 4.53 -4.13
N TYR A 95 -14.32 5.65 -3.46
CA TYR A 95 -14.79 6.96 -3.91
C TYR A 95 -14.32 7.28 -5.34
N PHE A 96 -13.04 7.06 -5.64
CA PHE A 96 -12.53 7.27 -7.00
C PHE A 96 -13.08 6.25 -8.00
N THR A 97 -13.29 5.00 -7.59
CA THR A 97 -13.95 3.99 -8.42
C THR A 97 -15.35 4.43 -8.83
N ALA A 98 -16.18 4.87 -7.87
CA ALA A 98 -17.55 5.32 -8.15
C ALA A 98 -17.58 6.48 -9.15
N ILE A 99 -16.69 7.46 -9.02
CA ILE A 99 -16.60 8.58 -9.97
C ILE A 99 -16.26 8.10 -11.38
N LYS A 100 -15.36 7.13 -11.51
CA LYS A 100 -14.94 6.60 -12.81
C LYS A 100 -16.01 5.73 -13.44
N GLU A 101 -16.70 4.93 -12.62
CA GLU A 101 -17.85 4.13 -13.03
C GLU A 101 -18.96 5.02 -13.59
N SER A 102 -19.37 6.08 -12.88
CA SER A 102 -20.42 6.99 -13.37
C SER A 102 -20.09 7.56 -14.74
N LYS A 103 -18.82 7.91 -14.99
CA LYS A 103 -18.36 8.42 -16.31
C LYS A 103 -18.35 7.37 -17.42
N ILE A 104 -18.33 6.09 -17.08
CA ILE A 104 -18.35 4.99 -18.06
C ILE A 104 -19.79 4.63 -18.44
N VAL A 105 -20.73 4.79 -17.50
CA VAL A 105 -22.14 4.41 -17.66
C VAL A 105 -22.99 5.55 -18.23
N GLU A 106 -22.58 6.81 -18.04
CA GLU A 106 -23.12 7.99 -18.73
C GLU A 106 -22.75 8.02 -20.23
#